data_AF-A0A327TTD3-F1
#
_entry.id   AF-A0A327TTD3-F1
#
_cell.length_a   1.000
_cell.length_b   1.000
_cell.length_c   1.000
_cell.angle_alpha   90.00
_cell.angle_beta   90.00
_cell.angle_gamma   90.00
#
_symmetry.space_group_name_H-M   'P 1'
#
loop_
_entity.id
_entity.type
_entity.pdbx_description
1 polymer ?
#
loop_
_entity_poly.entity_id
_entity_poly.type
_entity_poly.pdbx_seq_one_letter_code
_entity_poly.pdbx_strand_id
1 'polypeptide(L)'
;MTTQQTEAAAAEDRLCRVMTDLSTVFKYLGAEHQALRAEEEKATAHERRGTLSRMGQNILQAARTVSSTVETLATVHGLRDAGVTQLFSEDAEGRDYSSMGCLPSAVETLFEALTYLDEAVTALSKAYTPTKKYPALAKARCPERMSVALSSLRAAVKGLCAEAAEIDEEVAESYGAAQDLLTQLERRVCRPVPAQSSGPTADEVVAAIRSNADVARAAAEALGALA
;
A
#
# COMPACT_ATOMS: atom_id res chain seq x y z
N MET A 1 26.70 14.01 28.25
CA MET A 1 26.21 14.71 27.04
C MET A 1 26.12 13.80 25.80
N THR A 2 26.40 12.50 25.88
CA THR A 2 26.59 11.62 24.71
C THR A 2 25.40 10.72 24.34
N THR A 3 24.48 10.44 25.26
CA THR A 3 23.34 9.52 25.02
C THR A 3 22.16 10.21 24.32
N GLN A 4 21.72 11.38 24.80
CA GLN A 4 20.61 12.14 24.20
C GLN A 4 20.86 12.59 22.74
N GLN A 5 22.11 12.94 22.40
CA GLN A 5 22.46 13.29 21.01
C GLN A 5 22.45 12.09 20.07
N THR A 6 22.68 10.88 20.58
CA THR A 6 22.69 9.65 19.78
C THR A 6 21.27 9.15 19.50
N GLU A 7 20.37 9.28 20.49
CA GLU A 7 18.95 8.90 20.35
C GLU A 7 18.19 9.83 19.40
N ALA A 8 18.42 11.14 19.48
CA ALA A 8 17.81 12.12 18.58
C ALA A 8 18.21 11.89 17.10
N ALA A 9 19.50 11.62 16.84
CA ALA A 9 19.98 11.31 15.50
C ALA A 9 19.41 9.99 14.95
N ALA A 10 19.19 8.99 15.81
CA ALA A 10 18.57 7.73 15.40
C ALA A 10 17.07 7.89 15.05
N ALA A 11 16.34 8.78 15.73
CA ALA A 11 14.94 9.09 15.43
C ALA A 11 14.79 9.87 14.11
N GLU A 12 15.66 10.84 13.86
CA GLU A 12 15.70 11.61 12.61
C GLU A 12 15.99 10.70 11.40
N ASP A 13 16.93 9.77 11.56
CA ASP A 13 17.23 8.72 10.58
C ASP A 13 16.03 7.81 10.30
N ARG A 14 15.16 7.57 11.29
CA ARG A 14 13.95 6.74 11.12
C ARG A 14 12.84 7.48 10.37
N LEU A 15 12.54 8.73 10.72
CA LEU A 15 11.54 9.53 10.01
C LEU A 15 11.94 9.74 8.53
N CYS A 16 13.21 9.99 8.25
CA CYS A 16 13.72 10.09 6.88
C CYS A 16 13.48 8.79 6.07
N ARG A 17 13.71 7.63 6.69
CA ARG A 17 13.43 6.32 6.07
C ARG A 17 11.93 6.13 5.83
N VAL A 18 11.09 6.47 6.80
CA VAL A 18 9.62 6.41 6.65
C VAL A 18 9.16 7.28 5.48
N MET A 19 9.62 8.52 5.37
CA MET A 19 9.25 9.42 4.27
C MET A 19 9.69 8.86 2.91
N THR A 20 10.86 8.22 2.85
CA THR A 20 11.37 7.56 1.64
C THR A 20 10.48 6.37 1.24
N ASP A 21 10.07 5.57 2.21
CA ASP A 21 9.16 4.45 2.00
C ASP A 21 7.79 4.93 1.51
N LEU A 22 7.20 5.94 2.16
CA LEU A 22 5.90 6.51 1.76
C LEU A 22 5.94 7.14 0.36
N SER A 23 7.04 7.81 0.01
CA SER A 23 7.26 8.33 -1.35
C SER A 23 7.31 7.20 -2.39
N THR A 24 7.92 6.07 -2.01
CA THR A 24 7.96 4.85 -2.83
C THR A 24 6.56 4.26 -3.02
N VAL A 25 5.76 4.20 -1.94
CA VAL A 25 4.36 3.79 -1.98
C VAL A 25 3.58 4.66 -2.98
N PHE A 26 3.63 5.98 -2.81
CA PHE A 26 2.90 6.93 -3.66
C PHE A 26 3.22 6.74 -5.15
N LYS A 27 4.51 6.65 -5.48
CA LYS A 27 4.98 6.41 -6.85
C LYS A 27 4.38 5.14 -7.46
N TYR A 28 4.37 4.03 -6.72
CA TYR A 28 3.90 2.75 -7.25
C TYR A 28 2.38 2.61 -7.26
N LEU A 29 1.67 3.25 -6.34
CA LEU A 29 0.20 3.37 -6.42
C LEU A 29 -0.23 4.16 -7.67
N GLY A 30 0.54 5.19 -8.06
CA GLY A 30 0.30 5.92 -9.31
C GLY A 30 0.38 5.03 -10.55
N ALA A 31 1.38 4.14 -10.63
CA ALA A 31 1.52 3.19 -11.72
C ALA A 31 0.36 2.18 -11.77
N GLU A 32 -0.05 1.64 -10.62
CA GLU A 32 -1.18 0.70 -10.53
C GLU A 32 -2.50 1.39 -10.93
N HIS A 33 -2.74 2.61 -10.47
CA HIS A 33 -3.92 3.39 -10.85
C HIS A 33 -3.99 3.62 -12.37
N GLN A 34 -2.86 3.99 -13.00
CA GLN A 34 -2.80 4.15 -14.45
C GLN A 34 -3.12 2.84 -15.19
N ALA A 35 -2.59 1.71 -14.71
CA ALA A 35 -2.88 0.41 -15.30
C ALA A 35 -4.36 0.00 -15.17
N LEU A 36 -4.98 0.29 -14.02
CA LEU A 36 -6.42 0.07 -13.81
C LEU A 36 -7.28 0.94 -14.74
N ARG A 37 -6.91 2.21 -14.93
CA ARG A 37 -7.60 3.11 -15.87
C ARG A 37 -7.51 2.60 -17.31
N ALA A 38 -6.34 2.17 -17.74
CA ALA A 38 -6.16 1.61 -19.09
C ALA A 38 -6.98 0.32 -19.29
N GLU A 39 -7.14 -0.51 -18.25
CA GLU A 39 -8.02 -1.69 -18.32
C GLU A 39 -9.52 -1.30 -18.30
N GLU A 40 -9.89 -0.29 -17.51
CA GLU A 40 -11.26 0.25 -17.43
C GLU A 40 -11.74 0.75 -18.79
N GLU A 41 -10.90 1.50 -19.51
CA GLU A 41 -11.18 2.03 -20.85
C GLU A 41 -11.41 0.92 -21.89
N LYS A 42 -10.68 -0.19 -21.76
CA LYS A 42 -10.79 -1.36 -22.65
C LYS A 42 -11.94 -2.29 -22.29
N ALA A 43 -12.52 -2.16 -21.09
CA ALA A 43 -13.59 -3.03 -20.64
C ALA A 43 -14.91 -2.71 -21.35
N THR A 44 -15.46 -3.69 -22.07
CA THR A 44 -16.75 -3.56 -22.78
C THR A 44 -17.95 -3.83 -21.87
N ALA A 45 -17.82 -4.76 -20.93
CA ALA A 45 -18.88 -5.09 -19.98
C ALA A 45 -19.02 -4.02 -18.89
N HIS A 46 -20.22 -3.43 -18.76
CA HIS A 46 -20.51 -2.37 -17.79
C HIS A 46 -20.15 -2.75 -16.34
N GLU A 47 -20.51 -3.96 -15.92
CA GLU A 47 -20.25 -4.42 -14.55
C GLU A 47 -18.75 -4.63 -14.26
N ARG A 48 -17.99 -5.09 -15.26
CA ARG A 48 -16.53 -5.22 -15.17
C ARG A 48 -15.90 -3.83 -15.04
N ARG A 49 -16.33 -2.89 -15.89
CA ARG A 49 -15.86 -1.49 -15.85
C ARG A 49 -16.15 -0.85 -14.50
N GLY A 50 -17.36 -1.01 -13.96
CA GLY A 50 -17.71 -0.51 -12.63
C GLY A 50 -16.84 -1.09 -11.52
N THR A 51 -16.48 -2.38 -11.62
CA THR A 51 -15.53 -3.00 -10.69
C THR A 51 -14.15 -2.38 -10.79
N LEU A 52 -13.60 -2.23 -12.00
CA LEU A 52 -12.30 -1.60 -12.25
C LEU A 52 -12.26 -0.14 -11.77
N SER A 53 -13.34 0.61 -12.00
CA SER A 53 -13.48 2.00 -11.54
C SER A 53 -13.42 2.09 -10.01
N ARG A 54 -14.18 1.24 -9.31
CA ARG A 54 -14.14 1.14 -7.84
C ARG A 54 -12.75 0.76 -7.33
N MET A 55 -12.05 -0.17 -8.01
CA MET A 55 -10.66 -0.50 -7.65
C MET A 55 -9.77 0.73 -7.77
N GLY A 56 -9.81 1.41 -8.92
CA GLY A 56 -9.02 2.62 -9.17
C GLY A 56 -9.30 3.73 -8.15
N GLN A 57 -10.56 3.96 -7.78
CA GLN A 57 -10.93 4.92 -6.74
C GLN A 57 -10.32 4.60 -5.37
N ASN A 58 -10.31 3.32 -4.98
CA ASN A 58 -9.69 2.92 -3.71
C ASN A 58 -8.17 3.04 -3.75
N ILE A 59 -7.51 2.74 -4.88
CA ILE A 59 -6.06 2.99 -5.05
C ILE A 59 -5.76 4.49 -4.99
N LEU A 60 -6.57 5.33 -5.63
CA LEU A 60 -6.44 6.78 -5.58
C LEU A 60 -6.63 7.32 -4.16
N GLN A 61 -7.61 6.80 -3.42
CA GLN A 61 -7.81 7.17 -2.02
C GLN A 61 -6.59 6.81 -1.17
N ALA A 62 -6.06 5.59 -1.31
CA ALA A 62 -4.85 5.19 -0.62
C ALA A 62 -3.67 6.12 -0.95
N ALA A 63 -3.50 6.50 -2.23
CA ALA A 63 -2.44 7.42 -2.64
C ALA A 63 -2.60 8.83 -2.03
N ARG A 64 -3.84 9.36 -1.96
CA ARG A 64 -4.12 10.64 -1.31
C ARG A 64 -3.79 10.60 0.17
N THR A 65 -4.24 9.56 0.86
CA THR A 65 -3.97 9.40 2.30
C THR A 65 -2.47 9.24 2.58
N VAL A 66 -1.73 8.51 1.73
CA VAL A 66 -0.26 8.43 1.82
C VAL A 66 0.38 9.81 1.61
N SER A 67 -0.10 10.59 0.63
CA SER A 67 0.37 11.97 0.41
C SER A 67 0.16 12.85 1.65
N SER A 68 -1.04 12.81 2.23
CA SER A 68 -1.35 13.54 3.47
C SER A 68 -0.46 13.09 4.63
N THR A 69 -0.18 11.79 4.74
CA THR A 69 0.76 11.28 5.75
C THR A 69 2.16 11.88 5.57
N VAL A 70 2.66 11.99 4.34
CA VAL A 70 3.96 12.61 4.07
C VAL A 70 3.97 14.08 4.49
N GLU A 71 2.91 14.84 4.20
CA GLU A 71 2.78 16.25 4.61
C GLU A 71 2.74 16.39 6.15
N THR A 72 1.98 15.53 6.83
CA THR A 72 1.90 15.45 8.29
C THR A 72 3.27 15.17 8.91
N LEU A 73 4.03 14.19 8.38
CA LEU A 73 5.37 13.86 8.88
C LEU A 73 6.40 14.94 8.59
N ALA A 74 6.31 15.63 7.44
CA ALA A 74 7.15 16.79 7.15
C ALA A 74 6.90 17.92 8.17
N THR A 75 5.65 18.08 8.62
CA THR A 75 5.31 19.03 9.70
C THR A 75 5.94 18.62 11.02
N VAL A 76 5.88 17.34 11.41
CA VAL A 76 6.56 16.81 12.60
C VAL A 76 8.07 17.10 12.54
N HIS A 77 8.69 16.83 11.40
CA HIS A 77 10.11 17.09 11.19
C HIS A 77 10.44 18.58 11.34
N GLY A 78 9.68 19.47 10.69
CA GLY A 78 9.90 20.91 10.78
C GLY A 78 9.72 21.47 12.19
N LEU A 79 8.73 20.95 12.95
CA LEU A 79 8.53 21.32 14.35
C LEU A 79 9.71 20.87 15.23
N ARG A 80 10.20 19.63 15.03
CA ARG A 80 11.37 19.09 15.75
C ARG A 80 12.63 19.90 15.46
N ASP A 81 12.91 20.20 14.19
CA ASP A 81 14.09 20.99 13.79
C ASP A 81 14.07 22.41 14.36
N ALA A 82 12.89 23.00 14.49
CA ALA A 82 12.69 24.31 15.09
C ALA A 82 12.73 24.29 16.63
N GLY A 83 12.83 23.12 17.27
CA GLY A 83 12.74 22.99 18.72
C GLY A 83 11.36 23.29 19.30
N VAL A 84 10.31 23.19 18.46
CA VAL A 84 8.93 23.50 18.80
C VAL A 84 8.21 22.22 19.22
N THR A 85 7.93 22.08 20.52
CA THR A 85 7.14 20.96 21.05
C THR A 85 5.66 21.29 21.08
N GLN A 86 5.29 22.35 21.80
CA GLN A 86 3.93 22.83 21.94
C GLN A 86 3.99 24.34 22.20
N LEU A 87 3.26 25.12 21.41
CA LEU A 87 3.15 26.56 21.61
C LEU A 87 1.72 26.90 21.99
N PHE A 88 1.59 27.59 23.11
CA PHE A 88 0.35 28.20 23.55
C PHE A 88 0.35 29.66 23.12
N SER A 89 -0.84 30.21 22.89
CA SER A 89 -0.97 31.67 22.87
C SER A 89 -0.63 32.20 24.26
N GLU A 90 0.03 33.34 24.40
CA GLU A 90 0.37 33.94 25.70
C GLU A 90 -0.46 35.20 25.99
N ASP A 91 -0.76 35.46 27.26
CA ASP A 91 -1.34 36.73 27.72
C ASP A 91 -0.30 37.87 27.79
N ALA A 92 -0.73 39.07 28.15
CA ALA A 92 0.15 40.23 28.28
C ALA A 92 1.22 40.06 29.39
N GLU A 93 1.04 39.10 30.28
CA GLU A 93 1.98 38.74 31.34
C GLU A 93 2.85 37.53 30.99
N GLY A 94 2.75 37.00 29.76
CA GLY A 94 3.53 35.85 29.28
C GLY A 94 3.05 34.50 29.80
N ARG A 95 1.78 34.39 30.22
CA ARG A 95 1.19 33.12 30.69
C ARG A 95 0.37 32.47 29.58
N ASP A 96 0.40 31.14 29.54
CA ASP A 96 -0.34 30.35 28.56
C ASP A 96 -1.85 30.62 28.62
N TYR A 97 -2.42 30.88 27.45
CA TYR A 97 -3.83 31.14 27.22
C TYR A 97 -4.53 29.82 26.85
N SER A 98 -5.21 29.22 27.82
CA SER A 98 -5.85 27.90 27.66
C SER A 98 -7.07 27.90 26.70
N SER A 99 -7.60 29.05 26.29
CA SER A 99 -8.83 29.13 25.50
C SER A 99 -8.65 29.46 24.00
N MET A 100 -7.46 29.88 23.54
CA MET A 100 -7.25 30.22 22.11
C MET A 100 -6.69 29.08 21.25
N GLY A 101 -6.65 27.85 21.80
CA GLY A 101 -6.06 26.70 21.12
C GLY A 101 -4.54 26.69 21.22
N CYS A 102 -3.94 25.52 21.07
CA CYS A 102 -2.50 25.34 20.99
C CYS A 102 -2.11 25.00 19.55
N LEU A 103 -0.85 25.29 19.17
CA LEU A 103 -0.30 24.69 17.96
C LEU A 103 -0.24 23.16 18.12
N PRO A 104 -0.41 22.39 17.02
CA PRO A 104 -0.38 20.94 17.07
C PRO A 104 0.92 20.44 17.70
N SER A 105 0.81 19.50 18.64
CA SER A 105 2.01 18.85 19.18
C SER A 105 2.57 17.84 18.19
N ALA A 106 3.89 17.71 18.13
CA ALA A 106 4.56 16.71 17.29
C ALA A 106 4.08 15.27 17.58
N VAL A 107 3.63 15.02 18.82
CA VAL A 107 3.08 13.74 19.27
C VAL A 107 1.69 13.50 18.66
N GLU A 108 0.76 14.45 18.79
CA GLU A 108 -0.58 14.34 18.19
C GLU A 108 -0.50 14.17 16.67
N THR A 109 0.38 14.94 16.02
CA THR A 109 0.62 14.85 14.58
C THR A 109 1.20 13.49 14.16
N LEU A 110 2.02 12.84 15.01
CA LEU A 110 2.50 11.48 14.78
C LEU A 110 1.36 10.45 14.84
N PHE A 111 0.46 10.58 15.80
CA PHE A 111 -0.74 9.72 15.92
C PHE A 111 -1.71 9.89 14.75
N GLU A 112 -1.87 11.13 14.28
CA GLU A 112 -2.65 11.44 13.09
C GLU A 112 -2.05 10.76 11.85
N ALA A 113 -0.72 10.81 11.67
CA ALA A 113 -0.03 10.12 10.57
C ALA A 113 -0.29 8.60 10.60
N LEU A 114 -0.25 7.98 11.78
CA LEU A 114 -0.56 6.55 11.93
C LEU A 114 -2.02 6.22 11.58
N THR A 115 -2.97 7.09 11.95
CA THR A 115 -4.38 6.96 11.59
C THR A 115 -4.57 7.00 10.07
N TYR A 116 -3.89 7.94 9.39
CA TYR A 116 -3.89 7.99 7.94
C TYR A 116 -3.31 6.71 7.31
N LEU A 117 -2.24 6.14 7.85
CA LEU A 117 -1.73 4.88 7.30
C LEU A 117 -2.72 3.72 7.45
N ASP A 118 -3.46 3.62 8.55
CA ASP A 118 -4.52 2.62 8.68
C ASP A 118 -5.63 2.80 7.64
N GLU A 119 -6.05 4.05 7.40
CA GLU A 119 -7.02 4.36 6.35
C GLU A 119 -6.51 3.96 4.96
N ALA A 120 -5.24 4.21 4.67
CA ALA A 120 -4.61 3.80 3.42
C ALA A 120 -4.60 2.27 3.27
N VAL A 121 -4.25 1.53 4.33
CA VAL A 121 -4.28 0.06 4.37
C VAL A 121 -5.70 -0.45 4.11
N THR A 122 -6.70 0.16 4.75
CA THR A 122 -8.12 -0.16 4.58
C THR A 122 -8.57 0.08 3.14
N ALA A 123 -8.18 1.20 2.53
CA ALA A 123 -8.48 1.50 1.13
C ALA A 123 -7.85 0.46 0.17
N LEU A 124 -6.59 0.08 0.40
CA LEU A 124 -5.92 -0.97 -0.39
C LEU A 124 -6.62 -2.33 -0.24
N SER A 125 -7.06 -2.70 0.96
CA SER A 125 -7.83 -3.91 1.19
C SER A 125 -9.17 -3.91 0.43
N LYS A 126 -9.89 -2.77 0.44
CA LYS A 126 -11.13 -2.57 -0.31
C LYS A 126 -10.91 -2.65 -1.83
N ALA A 127 -9.80 -2.10 -2.34
CA ALA A 127 -9.45 -2.13 -3.75
C ALA A 127 -9.42 -3.58 -4.26
N TYR A 128 -8.78 -4.49 -3.53
CA TYR A 128 -8.61 -5.88 -3.96
C TYR A 128 -9.57 -6.86 -3.29
N THR A 129 -10.72 -6.39 -2.79
CA THR A 129 -11.77 -7.30 -2.31
C THR A 129 -12.37 -8.07 -3.51
N PRO A 130 -12.30 -9.42 -3.54
CA PRO A 130 -12.88 -10.21 -4.61
C PRO A 130 -14.39 -10.02 -4.69
N THR A 131 -14.90 -9.84 -5.90
CA THR A 131 -16.35 -9.80 -6.13
C THR A 131 -16.86 -11.17 -6.58
N LYS A 132 -18.14 -11.45 -6.35
CA LYS A 132 -18.77 -12.72 -6.80
C LYS A 132 -18.71 -12.88 -8.33
N LYS A 133 -18.87 -11.79 -9.08
CA LYS A 133 -18.94 -11.80 -10.55
C LYS A 133 -17.55 -11.78 -11.21
N TYR A 134 -16.57 -11.12 -10.59
CA TYR A 134 -15.24 -10.95 -11.18
C TYR A 134 -14.12 -11.16 -10.15
N PRO A 135 -14.01 -12.36 -9.55
CA PRO A 135 -13.00 -12.63 -8.52
C PRO A 135 -11.56 -12.50 -9.05
N ALA A 136 -11.35 -12.76 -10.34
CA ALA A 136 -10.04 -12.64 -11.00
C ALA A 136 -9.50 -11.19 -11.02
N LEU A 137 -10.35 -10.18 -10.83
CA LEU A 137 -9.91 -8.78 -10.78
C LEU A 137 -9.22 -8.43 -9.47
N ALA A 138 -9.29 -9.25 -8.42
CA ALA A 138 -8.62 -9.02 -7.14
C ALA A 138 -7.09 -9.31 -7.19
N LYS A 139 -6.42 -8.78 -8.22
CA LYS A 139 -4.98 -8.94 -8.47
C LYS A 139 -4.37 -7.61 -8.89
N ALA A 140 -3.10 -7.38 -8.58
CA ALA A 140 -2.39 -6.19 -9.03
C ALA A 140 -2.13 -6.25 -10.54
N ARG A 141 -2.12 -5.09 -11.19
CA ARG A 141 -1.80 -4.95 -12.63
C ARG A 141 -0.32 -4.75 -12.84
N CYS A 142 0.37 -4.23 -11.83
CA CYS A 142 1.81 -4.20 -11.74
C CYS A 142 2.27 -4.99 -10.50
N PRO A 143 2.27 -6.34 -10.51
CA PRO A 143 2.51 -7.16 -9.32
C PRO A 143 3.81 -6.85 -8.58
N GLU A 144 4.91 -6.67 -9.31
CA GLU A 144 6.23 -6.34 -8.74
C GLU A 144 6.22 -4.96 -8.06
N ARG A 145 5.73 -3.93 -8.76
CA ARG A 145 5.63 -2.57 -8.21
C ARG A 145 4.69 -2.52 -7.01
N MET A 146 3.58 -3.25 -7.06
CA MET A 146 2.64 -3.33 -5.95
C MET A 146 3.22 -4.09 -4.76
N SER A 147 4.05 -5.12 -4.98
CA SER A 147 4.77 -5.80 -3.89
C SER A 147 5.72 -4.83 -3.19
N VAL A 148 6.47 -4.02 -3.95
CA VAL A 148 7.31 -2.97 -3.36
C VAL A 148 6.46 -1.91 -2.62
N ALA A 149 5.32 -1.50 -3.18
CA ALA A 149 4.41 -0.58 -2.48
C ALA A 149 3.92 -1.15 -1.15
N LEU A 150 3.50 -2.42 -1.11
CA LEU A 150 2.98 -3.04 0.12
C LEU A 150 4.08 -3.29 1.16
N SER A 151 5.29 -3.63 0.72
CA SER A 151 6.43 -3.82 1.63
C SER A 151 6.96 -2.50 2.19
N SER A 152 7.08 -1.45 1.36
CA SER A 152 7.42 -0.10 1.81
C SER A 152 6.35 0.47 2.75
N LEU A 153 5.06 0.29 2.47
CA LEU A 153 4.00 0.73 3.38
C LEU A 153 4.10 0.03 4.73
N ARG A 154 4.42 -1.28 4.74
CA ARG A 154 4.63 -2.03 5.99
C ARG A 154 5.86 -1.52 6.75
N ALA A 155 6.95 -1.20 6.05
CA ALA A 155 8.15 -0.63 6.65
C ALA A 155 7.86 0.77 7.25
N ALA A 156 7.11 1.61 6.55
CA ALA A 156 6.67 2.92 7.03
C ALA A 156 5.81 2.81 8.30
N VAL A 157 4.79 1.93 8.30
CA VAL A 157 3.96 1.66 9.48
C VAL A 157 4.83 1.22 10.65
N LYS A 158 5.72 0.24 10.43
CA LYS A 158 6.62 -0.26 11.48
C LYS A 158 7.55 0.84 12.02
N GLY A 159 8.08 1.69 11.15
CA GLY A 159 8.95 2.81 11.52
C GLY A 159 8.21 3.83 12.39
N LEU A 160 7.00 4.21 12.01
CA LEU A 160 6.18 5.15 12.79
C LEU A 160 5.68 4.55 14.11
N CYS A 161 5.34 3.26 14.14
CA CYS A 161 4.98 2.60 15.39
C CYS A 161 6.18 2.57 16.35
N ALA A 162 7.40 2.38 15.85
CA ALA A 162 8.60 2.46 16.68
C ALA A 162 8.83 3.88 17.22
N GLU A 163 8.61 4.92 16.41
CA GLU A 163 8.65 6.31 16.88
C GLU A 163 7.57 6.59 17.94
N ALA A 164 6.36 6.07 17.75
CA ALA A 164 5.27 6.29 18.71
C ALA A 164 5.46 5.50 20.00
N ALA A 165 6.05 4.30 19.93
CA ALA A 165 6.35 3.46 21.10
C ALA A 165 7.39 4.08 22.04
N GLU A 166 8.23 5.01 21.56
CA GLU A 166 9.12 5.80 22.43
C GLU A 166 8.34 6.80 23.32
N ILE A 167 7.08 7.10 22.97
CA ILE A 167 6.21 8.05 23.67
C ILE A 167 5.13 7.30 24.46
N ASP A 168 4.50 6.30 23.84
CA ASP A 168 3.43 5.49 24.41
C ASP A 168 3.55 4.04 23.92
N GLU A 169 3.82 3.12 24.84
CA GLU A 169 4.09 1.71 24.54
C GLU A 169 2.84 0.96 24.03
N GLU A 170 1.62 1.41 24.39
CA GLU A 170 0.35 0.77 23.98
C GLU A 170 0.08 0.93 22.47
N VAL A 171 0.79 1.85 21.82
CA VAL A 171 0.64 2.16 20.39
C VAL A 171 1.16 1.02 19.51
N ALA A 172 2.20 0.31 19.95
CA ALA A 172 2.79 -0.77 19.17
C ALA A 172 1.81 -1.93 18.93
N GLU A 173 0.92 -2.21 19.88
CA GLU A 173 -0.07 -3.28 19.78
C GLU A 173 -1.18 -2.96 18.78
N SER A 174 -1.55 -1.68 18.66
CA SER A 174 -2.67 -1.22 17.85
C SER A 174 -2.50 -1.43 16.34
N TYR A 175 -1.24 -1.52 15.85
CA TYR A 175 -0.94 -1.57 14.41
C TYR A 175 -0.44 -2.94 13.91
N GLY A 176 -0.37 -3.96 14.77
CA GLY A 176 -0.04 -5.33 14.36
C GLY A 176 -0.99 -5.86 13.28
N ALA A 177 -2.29 -5.58 13.44
CA ALA A 177 -3.33 -5.98 12.48
C ALA A 177 -3.12 -5.39 11.08
N ALA A 178 -2.68 -4.12 10.97
CA ALA A 178 -2.40 -3.48 9.69
C ALA A 178 -1.21 -4.14 8.97
N GLN A 179 -0.15 -4.50 9.69
CA GLN A 179 1.02 -5.18 9.13
C GLN A 179 0.67 -6.58 8.59
N ASP A 180 -0.15 -7.33 9.34
CA ASP A 180 -0.64 -8.64 8.93
C ASP A 180 -1.52 -8.53 7.68
N LEU A 181 -2.42 -7.55 7.66
CA LEU A 181 -3.29 -7.29 6.51
C LEU A 181 -2.48 -6.97 5.25
N LEU A 182 -1.44 -6.13 5.35
CA LEU A 182 -0.55 -5.85 4.22
C LEU A 182 0.20 -7.09 3.73
N THR A 183 0.64 -7.96 4.64
CA THR A 183 1.31 -9.23 4.29
C THR A 183 0.37 -10.18 3.57
N GLN A 184 -0.86 -10.32 4.06
CA GLN A 184 -1.89 -11.13 3.43
C GLN A 184 -2.29 -10.57 2.06
N LEU A 185 -2.43 -9.25 1.97
CA LEU A 185 -2.78 -8.56 0.73
C LEU A 185 -1.71 -8.80 -0.33
N GLU A 186 -0.43 -8.60 0.00
CA GLU A 186 0.70 -8.82 -0.90
C GLU A 186 0.70 -10.25 -1.46
N ARG A 187 0.60 -11.26 -0.59
CA ARG A 187 0.56 -12.68 -0.99
C ARG A 187 -0.60 -12.98 -1.95
N ARG A 188 -1.73 -12.31 -1.78
CA ARG A 188 -2.93 -12.52 -2.60
C ARG A 188 -2.85 -11.81 -3.95
N VAL A 189 -2.46 -10.54 -3.95
CA VAL A 189 -2.61 -9.65 -5.12
C VAL A 189 -1.37 -9.59 -5.99
N CYS A 190 -0.18 -9.83 -5.41
CA CYS A 190 1.11 -9.75 -6.09
C CYS A 190 1.65 -11.12 -6.53
N ARG A 191 0.87 -12.20 -6.37
CA ARG A 191 1.29 -13.53 -6.84
C ARG A 191 1.67 -13.42 -8.32
N PRO A 192 2.93 -13.71 -8.70
CA PRO A 192 3.27 -13.80 -10.10
C PRO A 192 2.37 -14.88 -10.68
N VAL A 193 1.61 -14.53 -11.71
CA VAL A 193 1.12 -15.55 -12.64
C VAL A 193 2.43 -16.17 -13.15
N PRO A 194 2.68 -17.50 -12.97
CA PRO A 194 3.84 -18.10 -13.60
C PRO A 194 3.78 -17.62 -15.04
N ALA A 195 4.86 -17.00 -15.51
CA ALA A 195 4.96 -16.57 -16.90
C ALA A 195 4.33 -17.69 -17.71
N GLN A 196 3.39 -17.37 -18.61
CA GLN A 196 3.04 -18.33 -19.63
C GLN A 196 4.36 -18.58 -20.37
N SER A 197 5.17 -19.52 -19.86
CA SER A 197 6.17 -20.22 -20.63
C SER A 197 5.39 -20.56 -21.88
N SER A 198 5.85 -19.99 -23.00
CA SER A 198 5.32 -20.24 -24.33
C SER A 198 4.76 -21.64 -24.31
N GLY A 199 3.42 -21.74 -24.31
CA GLY A 199 2.75 -23.03 -24.24
C GLY A 199 3.35 -23.92 -25.33
N PRO A 200 3.26 -25.25 -25.19
CA PRO A 200 3.91 -26.16 -26.13
C PRO A 200 3.64 -25.66 -27.55
N THR A 201 4.72 -25.38 -28.27
CA THR A 201 4.67 -24.89 -29.64
C THR A 201 3.85 -25.86 -30.49
N ALA A 202 3.33 -25.40 -31.63
CA ALA A 202 2.58 -26.28 -32.52
C ALA A 202 3.35 -27.58 -32.85
N ASP A 203 4.68 -27.48 -32.97
CA ASP A 203 5.56 -28.63 -33.20
C ASP A 203 5.66 -29.56 -31.97
N GLU A 204 5.73 -29.02 -30.76
CA GLU A 204 5.72 -29.81 -29.52
C GLU A 204 4.37 -30.50 -29.30
N VAL A 205 3.26 -29.84 -29.63
CA VAL A 205 1.92 -30.42 -29.58
C VAL A 205 1.79 -31.53 -30.62
N VAL A 206 2.25 -31.31 -31.85
CA VAL A 206 2.24 -32.34 -32.91
C VAL A 206 3.14 -33.52 -32.56
N ALA A 207 4.32 -33.28 -31.98
CA ALA A 207 5.22 -34.32 -31.51
C ALA A 207 4.59 -35.13 -30.35
N ALA A 208 3.90 -34.49 -29.41
CA ALA A 208 3.21 -35.15 -28.31
C ALA A 208 2.01 -36.00 -28.82
N ILE A 209 1.24 -35.50 -29.78
CA ILE A 209 0.14 -36.24 -30.42
C ILE A 209 0.69 -37.46 -31.18
N ARG A 210 1.82 -37.34 -31.87
CA ARG A 210 2.41 -38.46 -32.62
C ARG A 210 3.09 -39.50 -31.73
N SER A 211 3.66 -39.08 -30.61
CA SER A 211 4.40 -39.97 -29.71
C SER A 211 3.53 -40.65 -28.64
N ASN A 212 2.29 -40.19 -28.44
CA ASN A 212 1.38 -40.76 -27.44
C ASN A 212 -0.02 -41.01 -28.01
N ALA A 213 -0.38 -42.28 -28.14
CA ALA A 213 -1.67 -42.72 -28.70
C ALA A 213 -2.88 -42.25 -27.87
N ASP A 214 -2.71 -42.04 -26.56
CA ASP A 214 -3.79 -41.57 -25.68
C ASP A 214 -4.06 -40.08 -25.87
N VAL A 215 -2.99 -39.30 -26.13
CA VAL A 215 -3.10 -37.88 -26.47
C VAL A 215 -3.70 -37.71 -27.86
N ALA A 216 -3.34 -38.55 -28.83
CA ALA A 216 -3.95 -38.56 -30.15
C ALA A 216 -5.46 -38.83 -30.10
N ARG A 217 -5.86 -39.80 -29.28
CA ARG A 217 -7.28 -40.16 -29.09
C ARG A 217 -8.07 -39.04 -28.43
N ALA A 218 -7.54 -38.45 -27.35
CA ALA A 218 -8.17 -37.30 -26.70
C ALA A 218 -8.28 -36.07 -27.64
N ALA A 219 -7.27 -35.82 -28.47
CA ALA A 219 -7.30 -34.75 -29.47
C ALA A 219 -8.34 -35.00 -30.57
N ALA A 220 -8.47 -36.24 -31.03
CA ALA A 220 -9.48 -36.63 -32.02
C ALA A 220 -10.90 -36.53 -31.46
N GLU A 221 -11.12 -36.95 -30.20
CA GLU A 221 -12.40 -36.80 -29.50
C GLU A 221 -12.81 -35.34 -29.34
N ALA A 222 -11.86 -34.46 -28.97
CA ALA A 222 -12.11 -33.04 -28.85
C ALA A 222 -12.47 -32.37 -30.18
N LEU A 223 -11.83 -32.78 -31.28
CA LEU A 223 -12.14 -32.30 -32.64
C LEU A 223 -13.49 -32.85 -33.15
N GLY A 224 -13.83 -34.09 -32.78
CA GLY A 224 -15.12 -34.71 -33.10
C GLY A 224 -16.29 -34.08 -32.33
N ALA A 225 -16.07 -33.52 -31.15
CA ALA A 225 -17.08 -32.82 -30.35
C ALA A 225 -17.34 -31.37 -30.83
N LEU A 226 -16.55 -30.87 -31.79
CA LEU A 226 -16.67 -29.55 -32.40
C LEU A 226 -17.36 -29.56 -33.78
N ALA A 227 -17.70 -30.75 -34.30
CA ALA A 227 -18.46 -30.96 -35.53
C ALA A 227 -19.94 -31.25 -35.23
#